data_AF-A0A2E4I9Q3-F1
#
_entry.id   AF-A0A2E4I9Q3-F1
#
_cell.length_a   1.000
_cell.length_b   1.000
_cell.length_c   1.000
_cell.angle_alpha   90.00
_cell.angle_beta   90.00
_cell.angle_gamma   90.00
#
_symmetry.space_group_name_H-M   'P 1'
#
loop_
_entity.id
_entity.type
_entity.pdbx_description
1 polymer ?
#
loop_
_entity_poly.entity_id
_entity_poly.type
_entity_poly.pdbx_seq_one_letter_code
_entity_poly.pdbx_strand_id
1 'polypeptide(L)'
;MKQDDDGKLLFTHVINEELRNIKSYDLESNKTEVICHAIVGSEDFEIISNEALIMANNSKLYYFDPAVSSSCPEVLDLSEFGIRDISRLAYRRKRLVLVSNKQ
;
A
#
# COMPACT_ATOMS: atom_id res chain seq x y z
N MET A 1 -0.33 1.90 -9.14
CA MET A 1 -1.38 0.94 -9.54
C MET A 1 -0.75 -0.44 -9.57
N LYS A 2 -1.46 -1.46 -9.09
CA LYS A 2 -1.04 -2.86 -9.01
C LYS A 2 -2.19 -3.75 -9.51
N GLN A 3 -1.91 -4.99 -9.88
CA GLN A 3 -2.94 -5.97 -10.24
C GLN A 3 -2.92 -7.09 -9.19
N ASP A 4 -4.09 -7.48 -8.69
CA ASP A 4 -4.22 -8.62 -7.77
C ASP A 4 -4.28 -9.96 -8.53
N ASP A 5 -4.36 -11.06 -7.78
CA ASP A 5 -4.39 -12.42 -8.35
C ASP A 5 -5.69 -12.72 -9.13
N ASP A 6 -6.78 -11.97 -8.86
CA ASP A 6 -8.06 -12.05 -9.57
C ASP A 6 -8.09 -11.16 -10.83
N GLY A 7 -6.99 -10.45 -11.10
CA GLY A 7 -6.87 -9.58 -12.28
C GLY A 7 -7.46 -8.18 -12.09
N LYS A 8 -7.99 -7.83 -10.90
CA LYS A 8 -8.50 -6.49 -10.61
C LYS A 8 -7.34 -5.51 -10.45
N LEU A 9 -7.59 -4.26 -10.83
CA LEU A 9 -6.62 -3.19 -10.71
C LEU A 9 -6.80 -2.46 -9.39
N LEU A 10 -5.76 -2.42 -8.57
CA LEU A 10 -5.72 -1.63 -7.34
C LEU A 10 -4.97 -0.32 -7.60
N PHE A 11 -5.55 0.80 -7.16
CA PHE A 11 -4.98 2.13 -7.37
C PHE A 11 -5.32 3.10 -6.24
N THR A 12 -4.43 4.06 -6.03
CA THR A 12 -4.65 5.17 -5.09
C THR A 12 -5.54 6.22 -5.74
N HIS A 13 -6.63 6.60 -5.06
CA HIS A 13 -7.52 7.68 -5.43
C HIS A 13 -7.39 8.82 -4.41
N VAL A 14 -6.83 9.95 -4.85
CA VAL A 14 -6.70 11.16 -4.03
C VAL A 14 -8.03 11.90 -4.04
N ILE A 15 -8.66 12.05 -2.87
CA ILE A 15 -9.92 12.79 -2.71
C ILE A 15 -9.61 14.25 -2.38
N ASN A 16 -8.71 14.48 -1.42
CA ASN A 16 -8.16 15.78 -1.07
C ASN A 16 -6.77 15.60 -0.41
N GLU A 17 -6.22 16.66 0.19
CA GLU A 17 -4.89 16.64 0.81
C GLU A 17 -4.78 15.68 2.00
N GLU A 18 -5.89 15.45 2.71
CA GLU A 18 -5.96 14.65 3.95
C GLU A 18 -6.58 13.27 3.75
N LEU A 19 -7.22 13.03 2.60
CA LEU A 19 -7.98 11.81 2.35
C LEU A 19 -7.59 11.17 1.01
N ARG A 20 -7.11 9.95 1.11
CA ARG A 20 -6.75 9.09 -0.01
C ARG A 20 -7.28 7.68 0.26
N ASN A 21 -7.76 7.01 -0.78
CA ASN A 21 -8.23 5.63 -0.69
C ASN A 21 -7.44 4.73 -1.61
N ILE A 22 -7.26 3.47 -1.23
CA ILE A 22 -6.99 2.40 -2.18
C ILE A 22 -8.33 1.89 -2.69
N LYS A 23 -8.49 1.88 -4.01
CA LYS A 23 -9.67 1.35 -4.69
C LYS A 23 -9.29 0.18 -5.56
N SER A 24 -10.20 -0.78 -5.69
CA SER A 24 -10.14 -1.83 -6.70
C SER A 24 -11.02 -1.48 -7.88
N TYR A 25 -10.63 -1.90 -9.07
CA TYR A 25 -11.43 -1.84 -10.29
C TYR A 25 -11.43 -3.20 -10.96
N ASP A 26 -12.62 -3.75 -11.14
CA ASP A 26 -12.87 -4.99 -11.85
C ASP A 26 -13.18 -4.66 -13.31
N LEU A 27 -12.32 -5.17 -14.21
CA LEU A 27 -12.41 -4.96 -15.65
C LEU A 27 -13.61 -5.67 -16.29
N GLU A 28 -14.05 -6.80 -15.73
CA GLU A 28 -15.17 -7.58 -16.26
C GLU A 28 -16.50 -6.94 -15.90
N SER A 29 -16.67 -6.57 -14.63
CA SER A 29 -17.93 -5.98 -14.15
C SER A 29 -17.99 -4.46 -14.29
N ASN A 30 -16.87 -3.80 -14.62
CA ASN A 30 -16.71 -2.35 -14.69
C ASN A 30 -17.07 -1.65 -13.35
N LYS A 31 -16.88 -2.34 -12.24
CA LYS A 31 -17.19 -1.84 -10.89
C LYS A 31 -15.93 -1.37 -10.19
N THR A 32 -16.08 -0.33 -9.37
CA THR A 32 -15.03 0.20 -8.49
C THR A 32 -15.47 0.10 -7.04
N GLU A 33 -14.59 -0.39 -6.17
CA GLU A 33 -14.84 -0.51 -4.74
C GLU A 33 -13.73 0.16 -3.93
N VAL A 34 -14.06 0.61 -2.71
CA VAL A 34 -13.07 1.14 -1.77
C VAL A 34 -12.57 -0.02 -0.92
N ILE A 35 -11.26 -0.28 -0.95
CA ILE A 35 -10.61 -1.32 -0.16
C ILE A 35 -10.30 -0.79 1.25
N CYS A 36 -9.55 0.31 1.33
CA CYS A 36 -9.17 0.94 2.59
C CYS A 36 -8.76 2.40 2.38
N HIS A 37 -8.55 3.13 3.48
CA HIS A 37 -7.84 4.40 3.44
C HIS A 37 -6.35 4.17 3.22
N ALA A 38 -5.75 4.97 2.34
CA ALA A 38 -4.31 4.98 2.14
C ALA A 38 -3.64 5.89 3.18
N ILE A 39 -2.40 5.58 3.53
CA ILE A 39 -1.61 6.45 4.41
C ILE A 39 -1.32 7.77 3.69
N VAL A 40 -1.75 8.90 4.27
CA VAL A 40 -1.45 10.23 3.72
C VAL A 40 0.06 10.43 3.65
N GLY A 41 0.55 10.99 2.54
CA GLY A 41 2.00 11.11 2.28
C GLY A 41 2.69 9.82 1.85
N SER A 42 1.98 8.69 1.78
CA SER A 42 2.51 7.47 1.18
C SER A 42 2.64 7.63 -0.34
N GLU A 43 3.81 7.31 -0.87
CA GLU A 43 4.11 7.41 -2.29
C GLU A 43 3.74 6.14 -3.07
N ASP A 44 3.73 4.99 -2.41
CA ASP A 44 3.55 3.68 -3.05
C ASP A 44 2.96 2.66 -2.06
N PHE A 45 2.32 1.64 -2.62
CA PHE A 45 1.80 0.50 -1.88
C PHE A 45 2.09 -0.79 -2.65
N GLU A 46 2.02 -1.93 -1.99
CA GLU A 46 2.20 -3.22 -2.65
C GLU A 46 1.25 -4.29 -2.10
N ILE A 47 0.85 -5.23 -2.96
CA ILE A 47 0.02 -6.38 -2.60
C ILE A 47 0.93 -7.49 -2.09
N ILE A 48 0.65 -8.04 -0.91
CA ILE A 48 1.50 -9.03 -0.24
C ILE A 48 0.94 -10.45 -0.30
N SER A 49 -0.38 -10.59 -0.10
CA SER A 49 -1.12 -11.87 -0.20
C SER A 49 -2.60 -11.64 0.04
N ASN A 50 -3.49 -12.35 -0.64
CA ASN A 50 -4.93 -12.39 -0.33
C ASN A 50 -5.52 -11.01 -0.05
N GLU A 51 -5.31 -10.05 -0.97
CA GLU A 51 -5.75 -8.64 -0.85
C GLU A 51 -5.08 -7.81 0.27
N ALA A 52 -4.22 -8.40 1.10
CA ALA A 52 -3.44 -7.67 2.07
C ALA A 52 -2.45 -6.73 1.37
N LEU A 53 -2.29 -5.54 1.95
CA LEU A 53 -1.49 -4.46 1.41
C LEU A 53 -0.41 -4.03 2.41
N ILE A 54 0.74 -3.62 1.87
CA ILE A 54 1.75 -2.86 2.60
C ILE A 54 1.91 -1.48 1.99
N MET A 55 1.99 -0.49 2.86
CA MET A 55 2.23 0.90 2.51
C MET A 55 3.44 1.40 3.28
N ALA A 56 4.08 2.44 2.76
CA ALA A 56 5.18 3.12 3.46
C ALA A 56 4.93 4.63 3.52
N ASN A 57 5.29 5.25 4.64
CA ASN A 57 5.43 6.69 4.76
C ASN A 57 6.74 7.00 5.49
N ASN A 58 7.62 7.76 4.83
CA ASN A 58 8.97 8.06 5.32
C ASN A 58 9.75 6.77 5.68
N SER A 59 9.96 6.47 6.95
CA SER A 59 10.65 5.26 7.42
C SER A 59 9.71 4.14 7.88
N LYS A 60 8.40 4.40 7.92
CA LYS A 60 7.43 3.54 8.58
C LYS A 60 6.69 2.67 7.57
N LEU A 61 6.49 1.41 7.94
CA LEU A 61 5.68 0.44 7.20
C LEU A 61 4.34 0.23 7.90
N TYR A 62 3.30 0.14 7.10
CA TYR A 62 1.92 -0.06 7.53
C TYR A 62 1.35 -1.28 6.81
N TYR A 63 0.66 -2.14 7.54
CA TYR A 63 0.07 -3.37 7.00
C TYR A 63 -1.45 -3.31 7.10
N PHE A 64 -2.12 -3.60 6.01
CA PHE A 64 -3.58 -3.74 5.96
C PHE A 64 -3.92 -5.17 5.54
N ASP A 65 -4.86 -5.76 6.25
CA ASP A 65 -5.38 -7.09 5.94
C ASP A 65 -6.89 -7.10 6.12
N PRO A 66 -7.67 -7.19 5.02
CA PRO A 66 -9.13 -7.10 5.08
C PRO A 66 -9.75 -8.27 5.85
N ALA A 67 -9.04 -9.40 5.99
CA ALA A 67 -9.52 -10.54 6.78
C ALA A 67 -9.35 -10.32 8.29
N VAL A 68 -8.50 -9.37 8.71
CA VAL A 68 -8.16 -9.14 10.12
C VAL A 68 -8.77 -7.83 10.63
N SER A 69 -8.67 -6.73 9.88
CA SER A 69 -9.10 -5.41 10.34
C SER A 69 -9.36 -4.44 9.18
N SER A 70 -10.27 -3.50 9.39
CA SER A 70 -10.44 -2.33 8.52
C SER A 70 -9.37 -1.24 8.75
N SER A 71 -8.50 -1.42 9.74
CA SER A 71 -7.41 -0.50 10.06
C SER A 71 -6.10 -0.88 9.34
N CYS A 72 -5.23 0.12 9.14
CA CYS A 72 -3.88 -0.08 8.62
C CYS A 72 -2.85 0.36 9.67
N PRO A 73 -2.58 -0.46 10.70
CA PRO A 73 -1.62 -0.12 11.74
C PRO A 73 -0.18 -0.05 11.21
N GLU A 74 0.63 0.75 11.88
CA GLU A 74 2.09 0.71 11.75
C GLU A 74 2.60 -0.65 12.25
N VAL A 75 3.51 -1.27 11.50
CA VAL A 75 4.08 -2.58 11.85
C VAL A 75 5.60 -2.57 12.02
N LEU A 76 6.29 -1.56 11.48
CA LEU A 76 7.75 -1.45 11.58
C LEU A 76 8.22 -0.02 11.28
N ASP A 77 9.15 0.50 12.09
CA ASP A 77 9.89 1.72 11.77
C ASP A 77 11.33 1.34 11.36
N LEU A 78 11.69 1.64 10.12
CA LEU A 78 13.00 1.32 9.55
C LEU A 78 14.06 2.41 9.81
N SER A 79 13.71 3.49 10.51
CA SER A 79 14.65 4.56 10.85
C SER A 79 15.76 4.06 11.77
N GLU A 80 15.51 3.02 12.56
CA GLU A 80 16.49 2.30 13.38
C GLU A 80 17.62 1.69 12.53
N PHE A 81 17.34 1.38 11.26
CA PHE A 81 18.32 0.87 10.30
C PHE A 81 18.89 1.97 9.37
N GLY A 82 18.59 3.24 9.66
CA GLY A 82 19.02 4.37 8.84
C GLY A 82 18.30 4.50 7.50
N ILE A 83 17.17 3.81 7.32
CA ILE A 83 16.33 3.88 6.13
C ILE A 83 15.28 4.97 6.34
N ARG A 84 15.23 5.93 5.42
CA ARG A 84 14.30 7.07 5.43
C ARG A 84 13.78 7.33 4.03
N ASP A 85 12.74 8.14 3.90
CA ASP A 85 12.24 8.61 2.61
C ASP A 85 11.97 7.46 1.62
N ILE A 86 11.22 6.44 2.07
CA ILE A 86 10.81 5.31 1.25
C ILE A 86 9.84 5.80 0.17
N SER A 87 10.23 5.63 -1.10
CA SER A 87 9.48 6.13 -2.26
C SER A 87 8.80 5.03 -3.08
N ARG A 88 9.26 3.77 -2.96
CA ARG A 88 8.73 2.63 -3.72
C ARG A 88 8.77 1.35 -2.90
N LEU A 89 7.81 0.48 -3.17
CA LEU A 89 7.71 -0.86 -2.61
C LEU A 89 7.52 -1.89 -3.73
N ALA A 90 8.16 -3.05 -3.56
CA ALA A 90 7.94 -4.22 -4.39
C ALA A 90 8.02 -5.48 -3.53
N TYR A 91 7.07 -6.40 -3.72
CA TYR A 91 7.01 -7.64 -2.96
C TYR A 91 6.97 -8.83 -3.89
N ARG A 92 7.81 -9.83 -3.61
CA ARG A 92 7.83 -11.08 -4.37
C ARG A 92 8.43 -12.20 -3.55
N ARG A 93 7.78 -13.38 -3.56
CA ARG A 93 8.29 -14.61 -2.92
C ARG A 93 8.75 -14.38 -1.47
N LYS A 94 7.90 -13.76 -0.65
CA LYS A 94 8.17 -13.46 0.77
C LYS A 94 9.34 -12.51 1.00
N ARG A 95 9.62 -11.63 0.03
CA ARG A 95 10.66 -10.60 0.13
C ARG A 95 10.06 -9.26 -0.26
N LEU A 96 10.19 -8.30 0.64
CA LEU A 96 9.91 -6.90 0.37
C LEU A 96 11.21 -6.22 -0.03
N VAL A 97 11.17 -5.48 -1.13
CA VAL A 97 12.22 -4.59 -1.61
C VAL A 97 11.68 -3.18 -1.56
N LEU A 98 12.50 -2.24 -1.11
CA LEU A 98 12.15 -0.83 -0.99
C LEU A 98 13.21 0.03 -1.64
N VAL A 99 12.79 1.22 -2.09
CA VAL A 99 13.70 2.27 -2.55
C VAL A 99 13.67 3.40 -1.53
N SER A 100 14.84 3.71 -0.97
CA SER A 100 15.05 4.81 -0.03
C SER A 100 15.90 5.87 -0.71
N ASN A 101 15.36 7.08 -0.79
CA ASN A 101 16.07 8.21 -1.37
C ASN A 101 16.84 8.89 -0.24
N LYS A 102 18.10 8.49 -0.02
CA LYS A 102 18.98 9.27 0.86
C LYS A 102 19.08 10.68 0.29
N GLN A 103 18.58 11.66 1.05
CA GLN A 103 18.98 13.06 0.87
C GLN A 103 20.40 13.27 1.40
#